data_AF-A0A6M3Z4B1-F1
#
_entry.id   AF-A0A6M3Z4B1-F1
#
_cell.length_a   1.000
_cell.length_b   1.000
_cell.length_c   1.000
_cell.angle_alpha   90.00
_cell.angle_beta   90.00
_cell.angle_gamma   90.00
#
_symmetry.space_group_name_H-M   'P 1'
#
loop_
_entity.id
_entity.type
_entity.pdbx_description
1 polymer ?
#
loop_
_entity_poly.entity_id
_entity_poly.type
_entity_poly.pdbx_seq_one_letter_code
_entity_poly.pdbx_strand_id
1 'polypeptide(L)'
;PFHGWTFNNTGKLLKVKDPAAAGYPASFNCEGSHDLTRVARFESYRGFLFGSLNPDVLPLVEHLGESAKIIDLIVDQSADGLEVLRGSSSYIYEGNWKLTAENGADGYHVSSVHWNYAAT
;
A
#
# COMPACT_ATOMS: atom_id res chain seq x y z
N PRO A 1 3.35 -1.86 -22.12
CA PRO A 1 2.17 -2.52 -22.74
C PRO A 1 1.17 -1.49 -23.30
N PHE A 2 0.22 -1.92 -24.14
CA PHE A 2 -0.58 -1.18 -25.14
C PHE A 2 0.24 -0.46 -26.22
N HIS A 3 0.80 0.72 -25.97
CA HIS A 3 1.45 1.55 -27.02
C HIS A 3 2.96 1.75 -26.87
N GLY A 4 3.63 0.97 -26.01
CA GLY A 4 5.10 0.98 -25.92
C GLY A 4 5.71 2.19 -25.23
N TRP A 5 4.94 2.91 -24.41
CA TRP A 5 5.49 3.95 -23.53
C TRP A 5 6.36 3.32 -22.44
N THR A 6 7.45 4.00 -22.10
CA THR A 6 8.45 3.53 -21.14
C THR A 6 8.58 4.53 -20.01
N PHE A 7 8.50 4.02 -18.78
CA PHE A 7 8.67 4.80 -17.55
C PHE A 7 9.83 4.21 -16.75
N ASN A 8 10.57 5.05 -16.01
CA ASN A 8 11.49 4.54 -15.00
C ASN A 8 10.74 4.21 -13.70
N ASN A 9 11.47 3.65 -12.72
CA ASN A 9 10.91 3.33 -11.39
C ASN A 9 10.56 4.57 -10.53
N THR A 10 10.93 5.78 -10.95
CA THR A 10 10.48 7.03 -10.31
C THR A 10 9.17 7.55 -10.89
N GLY A 11 8.60 6.84 -11.87
CA GLY A 11 7.38 7.20 -12.59
C GLY A 11 7.60 8.19 -13.74
N LYS A 12 8.85 8.57 -14.06
CA LYS A 12 9.16 9.51 -15.13
C LYS A 12 8.94 8.88 -16.50
N LEU A 13 8.23 9.57 -17.38
CA LEU A 13 8.09 9.17 -18.78
C LEU A 13 9.44 9.35 -19.51
N LEU A 14 10.03 8.24 -19.95
CA LEU A 14 11.31 8.22 -20.65
C LEU A 14 11.15 8.29 -22.17
N LYS A 15 10.16 7.56 -22.70
CA LYS A 15 9.99 7.39 -24.14
C LYS A 15 8.55 7.11 -24.50
N VAL A 16 8.14 7.65 -25.64
CA VAL A 16 6.91 7.30 -26.36
C VAL A 16 7.21 6.72 -27.74
N LYS A 17 6.24 6.01 -28.31
CA LYS A 17 6.34 5.45 -29.66
C LYS A 17 6.26 6.58 -30.69
N ASP A 18 7.11 6.54 -31.71
CA ASP A 18 7.10 7.49 -32.84
C ASP A 18 7.06 8.98 -32.43
N PRO A 19 7.96 9.47 -31.55
CA PRO A 19 7.87 10.79 -30.92
C PRO A 19 7.84 11.97 -31.91
N ALA A 20 8.38 11.80 -33.12
CA ALA A 20 8.38 12.81 -34.17
C ALA A 20 7.27 12.61 -35.22
N ALA A 21 6.75 11.40 -35.39
CA ALA A 21 5.87 11.04 -36.52
C ALA A 21 4.40 10.81 -36.11
N ALA A 22 4.11 10.59 -34.83
CA ALA A 22 2.76 10.37 -34.32
C ALA A 22 1.95 11.65 -34.08
N GLY A 23 2.50 12.84 -34.39
CA GLY A 23 1.80 14.12 -34.24
C GLY A 23 1.71 14.66 -32.81
N TYR A 24 2.64 14.26 -31.93
CA TYR A 24 2.71 14.84 -30.58
C TYR A 24 3.10 16.33 -30.63
N PRO A 25 2.51 17.19 -29.77
CA PRO A 25 2.91 18.58 -29.68
C PRO A 25 4.33 18.72 -29.10
N ALA A 26 4.99 19.86 -29.35
CA ALA A 26 6.32 20.14 -28.80
C ALA A 26 6.36 20.16 -27.25
N SER A 27 5.21 20.36 -26.61
CA SER A 27 5.06 20.29 -25.14
C SER A 27 4.93 18.85 -24.60
N PHE A 28 4.86 17.86 -25.47
CA PHE A 28 4.69 16.47 -25.09
C PHE A 28 5.94 15.94 -24.38
N ASN A 29 5.76 15.31 -23.22
CA ASN A 29 6.85 14.85 -22.35
C ASN A 29 7.83 15.97 -21.89
N CYS A 30 7.36 17.22 -21.84
CA CYS A 30 8.04 18.30 -21.14
C CYS A 30 7.56 18.37 -19.69
N GLU A 31 8.45 18.74 -18.76
CA GLU A 31 8.11 19.11 -17.38
C GLU A 31 7.23 18.08 -16.63
N GLY A 32 7.39 16.80 -16.91
CA GLY A 32 6.61 15.73 -16.26
C GLY A 32 5.13 15.69 -16.67
N SER A 33 4.75 16.34 -17.76
CA SER A 33 3.36 16.42 -18.27
C SER A 33 2.63 15.09 -18.39
N HIS A 34 3.36 13.97 -18.51
CA HIS A 34 2.81 12.63 -18.69
C HIS A 34 3.54 11.59 -17.83
N ASP A 35 4.18 12.02 -16.74
CA ASP A 35 4.72 11.10 -15.74
C ASP A 35 3.58 10.32 -15.07
N LEU A 36 3.89 9.17 -14.46
CA LEU A 36 2.92 8.42 -13.66
C LEU A 36 2.41 9.28 -12.50
N THR A 37 1.11 9.23 -12.23
CA THR A 37 0.50 9.89 -11.09
C THR A 37 1.13 9.40 -9.79
N ARG A 38 1.68 10.32 -9.01
CA ARG A 38 2.24 10.02 -7.70
C ARG A 38 1.12 9.77 -6.69
N VAL A 39 1.33 8.84 -5.77
CA VAL A 39 0.53 8.76 -4.55
C VAL A 39 0.71 10.07 -3.79
N ALA A 40 -0.38 10.71 -3.37
CA ALA A 40 -0.37 12.09 -2.88
C ALA A 40 0.51 12.24 -1.62
N ARG A 41 0.43 11.28 -0.69
CA ARG A 41 1.33 11.17 0.46
C ARG A 41 1.76 9.73 0.61
N PHE A 42 3.06 9.53 0.81
CA PHE A 42 3.65 8.21 1.00
C PHE A 42 4.72 8.29 2.09
N GLU A 43 4.50 7.56 3.18
CA GLU A 43 5.33 7.61 4.38
C GLU A 43 5.59 6.19 4.88
N SER A 44 6.70 6.00 5.59
CA SER A 44 7.08 4.72 6.19
C SER A 44 7.15 4.86 7.69
N TYR A 45 6.55 3.92 8.43
CA TYR A 45 6.70 3.81 9.88
C TYR A 45 7.21 2.42 10.22
N ARG A 46 8.41 2.33 10.80
CA ARG A 46 9.04 1.06 11.23
C ARG A 46 9.09 -0.03 10.12
N GLY A 47 9.23 0.37 8.85
CA GLY A 47 9.27 -0.54 7.70
C GLY A 47 7.89 -0.83 7.07
N PHE A 48 6.80 -0.42 7.70
CA PHE A 48 5.46 -0.47 7.12
C PHE A 48 5.22 0.74 6.22
N LEU A 49 4.82 0.50 4.97
CA LEU A 49 4.63 1.52 3.95
C LEU A 49 3.16 1.93 3.86
N PHE A 50 2.85 3.22 4.03
CA PHE A 50 1.50 3.77 3.97
C PHE A 50 1.36 4.78 2.84
N GLY A 51 0.21 4.77 2.16
CA GLY A 51 -0.12 5.71 1.09
C GLY A 51 -1.49 6.32 1.29
N SER A 52 -1.60 7.63 1.08
CA SER A 52 -2.87 8.37 1.00
C SER A 52 -3.05 8.94 -0.40
N LEU A 53 -4.28 8.83 -0.93
CA LEU A 53 -4.69 9.51 -2.16
C LEU A 53 -5.10 10.97 -1.92
N ASN A 54 -5.31 11.36 -0.67
CA ASN A 54 -5.57 12.74 -0.26
C ASN A 54 -4.25 13.42 0.16
N PRO A 55 -3.84 14.55 -0.45
CA PRO A 55 -2.65 15.30 -0.03
C PRO A 55 -2.81 15.96 1.35
N ASP A 56 -4.05 16.31 1.70
CA ASP A 56 -4.42 17.07 2.89
C ASP A 56 -4.71 16.13 4.07
N VAL A 57 -3.70 15.37 4.47
CA VAL A 57 -3.74 14.46 5.62
C VAL A 57 -2.64 14.81 6.63
N LEU A 58 -2.89 14.43 7.88
CA LEU A 58 -1.92 14.52 8.97
C LEU A 58 -0.63 13.75 8.62
N PRO A 59 0.52 14.11 9.22
CA PRO A 59 1.71 13.25 9.22
C PRO A 59 1.38 11.83 9.69
N LEU A 60 2.03 10.81 9.14
CA LEU A 60 1.67 9.41 9.39
C LEU A 60 1.67 9.05 10.87
N VAL A 61 2.69 9.48 11.63
CA VAL A 61 2.80 9.19 13.07
C VAL A 61 1.62 9.78 13.86
N GLU A 62 1.17 10.98 13.49
CA GLU A 62 0.02 11.62 14.12
C GLU A 62 -1.29 10.92 13.75
N HIS A 63 -1.44 10.49 12.49
CA HIS A 63 -2.58 9.70 12.05
C HIS A 63 -2.68 8.34 12.76
N LEU A 64 -1.55 7.65 12.95
CA LEU A 64 -1.49 6.37 13.65
C LEU A 64 -1.83 6.51 15.14
N GLY A 65 -1.45 7.64 15.76
CA GLY A 65 -1.69 7.89 17.18
C GLY A 65 -1.19 6.72 18.04
N GLU A 66 -2.05 6.23 18.93
CA GLU A 66 -1.71 5.16 19.87
C GLU A 66 -1.44 3.80 19.19
N SER A 67 -1.96 3.57 17.97
CA SER A 67 -1.68 2.34 17.23
C SER A 67 -0.20 2.24 16.81
N ALA A 68 0.52 3.37 16.75
CA ALA A 68 1.97 3.37 16.51
C ALA A 68 2.72 2.54 17.57
N LYS A 69 2.27 2.58 18.83
CA LYS A 69 2.85 1.80 19.93
C LYS A 69 2.68 0.31 19.73
N ILE A 70 1.56 -0.12 19.13
CA ILE A 70 1.34 -1.53 18.79
C ILE A 70 2.32 -1.98 17.71
N ILE A 71 2.55 -1.14 16.69
CA ILE A 71 3.57 -1.43 15.66
C ILE A 71 4.96 -1.54 16.29
N ASP A 72 5.32 -0.63 17.20
CA ASP A 72 6.59 -0.69 17.92
C ASP A 72 6.72 -2.01 18.70
N LEU A 73 5.68 -2.40 19.45
CA LEU A 73 5.67 -3.66 20.20
C LEU A 73 5.82 -4.91 19.33
N ILE A 74 5.35 -4.90 18.08
CA ILE A 74 5.53 -6.01 17.14
C ILE A 74 6.98 -6.00 16.60
N VAL A 75 7.50 -4.82 16.24
CA VAL A 75 8.83 -4.69 15.62
C VAL A 75 9.95 -4.92 16.63
N ASP A 76 9.78 -4.45 17.86
CA ASP A 76 10.80 -4.51 18.92
C ASP A 76 10.94 -5.92 19.54
N GLN A 77 10.22 -6.93 19.04
CA GLN A 77 10.42 -8.33 19.44
C GLN A 77 11.80 -8.88 19.03
N SER A 78 12.51 -8.20 18.12
CA SER A 78 13.85 -8.55 17.65
C SER A 78 14.69 -7.31 17.39
N ALA A 79 15.99 -7.38 17.68
CA ALA A 79 16.95 -6.33 17.33
C ALA A 79 17.09 -6.15 15.80
N ASP A 80 16.79 -7.19 15.03
CA ASP A 80 16.84 -7.18 13.57
C ASP A 80 15.52 -6.71 12.93
N GLY A 81 14.48 -6.46 13.74
CA GLY A 81 13.15 -6.05 13.29
C GLY A 81 12.32 -7.20 12.70
N LEU A 82 11.50 -6.88 11.71
CA LEU A 82 10.57 -7.81 11.05
C LEU A 82 10.88 -7.92 9.56
N GLU A 83 10.71 -9.12 9.01
CA GLU A 83 10.67 -9.35 7.57
C GLU A 83 9.36 -10.01 7.15
N VAL A 84 8.89 -9.65 5.96
CA VAL A 84 7.79 -10.37 5.30
C VAL A 84 8.41 -11.50 4.48
N LEU A 85 8.14 -12.73 4.89
CA LEU A 85 8.57 -13.91 4.14
C LEU A 85 7.93 -13.92 2.75
N ARG A 86 8.70 -14.32 1.74
CA ARG A 86 8.22 -14.35 0.36
C ARG A 86 7.06 -15.33 0.22
N GLY A 87 5.94 -14.83 -0.26
CA GLY A 87 4.72 -15.60 -0.52
C GLY A 87 3.49 -14.78 -0.17
N SER A 88 2.34 -15.20 -0.69
CA SER A 88 1.05 -14.61 -0.35
C SER A 88 -0.05 -15.65 -0.53
N SER A 89 -1.06 -15.62 0.35
CA SER A 89 -2.33 -16.32 0.14
C SER A 89 -3.40 -15.31 -0.24
N SER A 90 -4.25 -15.63 -1.20
CA SER A 90 -5.32 -14.74 -1.66
C SER A 90 -6.56 -15.57 -1.98
N TYR A 91 -7.71 -15.08 -1.52
CA TYR A 91 -9.02 -15.67 -1.77
C TYR A 91 -10.07 -14.57 -1.89
N ILE A 92 -11.22 -14.91 -2.46
CA ILE A 92 -12.36 -14.00 -2.56
C ILE A 92 -13.37 -14.39 -1.49
N TYR A 93 -13.88 -13.40 -0.79
CA TYR A 93 -14.93 -13.54 0.21
C TYR A 93 -16.09 -12.63 -0.16
N GLU A 94 -17.30 -13.17 -0.17
CA GLU A 94 -18.54 -12.42 -0.42
C GLU A 94 -19.00 -11.70 0.85
N GLY A 95 -18.31 -10.62 1.20
CA GLY A 95 -18.71 -9.78 2.32
C GLY A 95 -18.05 -8.41 2.30
N ASN A 96 -18.53 -7.52 3.16
CA ASN A 96 -17.95 -6.20 3.26
C ASN A 96 -16.60 -6.25 3.98
N TRP A 97 -15.59 -5.58 3.45
CA TRP A 97 -14.24 -5.54 4.04
C TRP A 97 -14.22 -5.10 5.52
N LYS A 98 -15.21 -4.31 5.96
CA LYS A 98 -15.33 -3.87 7.36
C LYS A 98 -15.50 -5.04 8.34
N LEU A 99 -16.14 -6.14 7.93
CA LEU A 99 -16.36 -7.30 8.80
C LEU A 99 -15.04 -7.95 9.24
N THR A 100 -14.05 -8.03 8.35
CA THR A 100 -12.72 -8.56 8.68
C THR A 100 -11.98 -7.62 9.63
N ALA A 101 -12.12 -6.30 9.44
CA ALA A 101 -11.49 -5.31 10.32
C ALA A 101 -12.08 -5.34 11.74
N GLU A 102 -13.42 -5.39 11.88
CA GLU A 102 -14.08 -5.51 13.19
C GLU A 102 -13.76 -6.86 13.86
N ASN A 103 -13.80 -7.96 13.10
CA ASN A 103 -13.50 -9.28 13.64
C ASN A 103 -12.09 -9.39 14.22
N GLY A 104 -11.09 -8.72 13.60
CA GLY A 104 -9.72 -8.69 14.11
C GLY A 104 -9.58 -8.02 15.49
N ALA A 105 -10.51 -7.14 15.87
CA ALA A 105 -10.56 -6.50 17.18
C ALA A 105 -11.52 -7.18 18.16
N ASP A 106 -12.36 -8.11 17.68
CA ASP A 106 -13.38 -8.78 18.49
C ASP A 106 -12.84 -10.06 19.13
N GLY A 107 -12.46 -10.00 20.41
CA GLY A 107 -12.07 -11.18 21.18
C GLY A 107 -13.24 -12.08 21.61
N TYR A 108 -14.50 -11.62 21.53
CA TYR A 108 -15.65 -12.32 22.08
C TYR A 108 -16.03 -13.56 21.25
N HIS A 109 -15.90 -13.49 19.92
CA HIS A 109 -16.24 -14.61 19.05
C HIS A 109 -15.31 -15.83 19.23
N VAL A 110 -14.13 -15.65 19.84
CA VAL A 110 -13.07 -16.67 19.90
C VAL A 110 -13.56 -17.98 20.50
N SER A 111 -14.19 -17.95 21.67
CA SER A 111 -14.63 -19.15 22.38
C SER A 111 -15.78 -19.90 21.69
N SER A 112 -16.57 -19.21 20.87
CA SER A 112 -17.78 -19.76 20.25
C SER A 112 -17.52 -20.25 18.84
N VAL A 113 -16.92 -19.40 18.00
CA VAL A 113 -16.70 -19.68 16.57
C VAL A 113 -15.55 -20.67 16.37
N HIS A 114 -14.52 -20.61 17.22
CA HIS A 114 -13.34 -21.47 17.13
C HIS A 114 -13.39 -22.65 18.11
N TRP A 115 -14.57 -23.00 18.65
CA TRP A 115 -14.71 -24.10 19.63
C TRP A 115 -14.11 -25.42 19.13
N ASN A 116 -14.34 -25.76 17.86
CA ASN A 116 -13.82 -26.99 17.26
C ASN A 116 -12.29 -27.02 17.20
N TYR A 117 -11.62 -25.87 17.11
CA TYR A 117 -10.16 -25.78 17.16
C TYR A 117 -9.65 -25.87 18.62
N ALA A 118 -10.36 -25.24 19.55
CA ALA A 118 -9.95 -25.20 20.96
C ALA A 118 -10.23 -26.50 21.74
N ALA A 119 -11.22 -27.28 21.33
CA ALA A 119 -11.66 -28.50 22.01
C ALA A 119 -11.01 -29.79 21.46
N THR A 120 -10.12 -29.68 20.47
CA THR A 120 -9.33 -30.77 19.89
C THR A 120 -7.85 -30.61 20.22
#